data_AF-A0A4P2PYY1-F1
#
_entry.id   AF-A0A4P2PYY1-F1
#
_cell.length_a   1.000
_cell.length_b   1.000
_cell.length_c   1.000
_cell.angle_alpha   90.00
_cell.angle_beta   90.00
_cell.angle_gamma   90.00
#
_symmetry.space_group_name_H-M   'P 1'
#
loop_
_entity.id
_entity.type
_entity.pdbx_description
1 polymer ?
#
loop_
_entity_poly.entity_id
_entity_poly.type
_entity_poly.pdbx_seq_one_letter_code
_entity_poly.pdbx_strand_id
1 'polypeptide(L)'
;MTHGDDEATKAVNTPRSVLLVGPADELAARCRGMCLRARVMLLVESDLAALTNTAVERKPLALLFPEDIYAFDSVEFDALARDIQAAVVTLEPGVTDEVIEARLAEALLRAEVLRQPEPPSSRYVLVPDGLRRPRRR
;
A
#
# COMPACT_ATOMS: atom_id res chain seq x y z
N MET A 1 14.58 36.13 13.81
CA MET A 1 15.39 35.63 12.69
C MET A 1 15.19 34.13 12.62
N THR A 2 14.68 33.69 11.48
CA THR A 2 14.20 32.37 11.11
C THR A 2 15.34 31.41 10.77
N HIS A 3 15.30 30.21 11.34
CA HIS A 3 15.77 28.95 10.74
C HIS A 3 15.21 27.85 11.65
N GLY A 4 14.14 27.15 11.29
CA GLY A 4 13.98 26.45 10.02
C GLY A 4 14.01 24.98 10.39
N ASP A 5 12.83 24.46 10.70
CA ASP A 5 12.51 23.10 11.09
C ASP A 5 13.20 22.07 10.19
N ASP A 6 14.33 21.54 10.65
CA ASP A 6 14.93 20.30 10.14
C ASP A 6 14.27 19.12 10.86
N GLU A 7 12.95 19.01 10.75
CA GLU A 7 12.27 17.74 11.02
C GLU A 7 12.36 16.93 9.72
N ALA A 8 13.57 16.45 9.45
CA ALA A 8 13.82 15.43 8.45
C ALA A 8 12.88 14.26 8.76
N THR A 9 11.78 14.19 8.02
CA THR A 9 10.81 13.12 8.06
C THR A 9 11.56 11.82 7.79
N LYS A 10 11.99 11.16 8.85
CA LYS A 10 12.59 9.84 8.80
C LYS A 10 11.50 8.94 8.23
N ALA A 11 11.56 8.67 6.93
CA ALA A 11 10.68 7.75 6.27
C ALA A 11 10.66 6.48 7.10
N VAL A 12 9.56 6.26 7.82
CA VAL A 12 9.34 5.02 8.55
C VAL A 12 9.29 3.97 7.45
N ASN A 13 10.37 3.20 7.33
CA ASN A 13 10.47 2.10 6.40
C ASN A 13 9.54 0.99 6.92
N THR A 14 8.23 1.19 6.76
CA THR A 14 7.24 0.20 7.13
C THR A 14 7.46 -1.00 6.20
N PRO A 15 7.69 -2.21 6.76
CA PRO A 15 7.95 -3.38 5.94
C PRO A 15 6.77 -3.64 5.01
N ARG A 16 7.06 -3.94 3.75
CA ARG A 16 6.05 -4.34 2.75
C ARG A 16 5.31 -5.55 3.30
N SER A 17 4.03 -5.38 3.57
CA SER A 17 3.20 -6.43 4.16
C SER A 17 1.90 -6.61 3.39
N VAL A 18 1.32 -7.79 3.56
CA VAL A 18 0.05 -8.22 2.99
C VAL A 18 -0.73 -8.83 4.14
N LEU A 19 -2.02 -8.52 4.25
CA LEU A 19 -2.87 -9.01 5.32
C LEU A 19 -3.89 -9.99 4.75
N LEU A 20 -3.78 -11.27 5.13
CA LEU A 20 -4.82 -12.27 4.88
C LEU A 20 -5.84 -12.22 6.01
N VAL A 21 -7.11 -12.09 5.65
CA VAL A 21 -8.23 -12.09 6.58
C VAL A 21 -8.90 -13.45 6.55
N GLY A 22 -8.89 -14.17 7.66
CA GLY A 22 -9.44 -15.51 7.75
C GLY A 22 -8.59 -16.44 8.61
N PRO A 23 -9.02 -17.70 8.78
CA PRO A 23 -8.32 -18.65 9.61
C PRO A 23 -6.90 -18.93 9.09
N ALA A 24 -5.97 -19.12 10.02
CA ALA A 24 -4.59 -19.52 9.71
C ALA A 24 -4.53 -21.01 9.35
N ASP A 25 -4.89 -21.35 8.11
CA ASP A 25 -5.01 -22.72 7.60
C ASP A 25 -4.09 -22.98 6.38
N GLU A 26 -4.48 -23.94 5.54
CA GLU A 26 -3.77 -24.28 4.30
C GLU A 26 -3.65 -23.10 3.32
N LEU A 27 -4.64 -22.20 3.28
CA LEU A 27 -4.60 -21.01 2.44
C LEU A 27 -3.53 -20.03 2.92
N ALA A 28 -3.39 -19.87 4.24
CA ALA A 28 -2.32 -19.06 4.82
C ALA A 28 -0.93 -19.63 4.50
N ALA A 29 -0.77 -20.95 4.52
CA ALA A 29 0.48 -21.62 4.14
C ALA A 29 0.83 -21.38 2.66
N ARG A 30 -0.17 -21.50 1.76
CA ARG A 30 -0.03 -21.20 0.33
C ARG A 30 0.37 -19.74 0.10
N CYS A 31 -0.37 -18.80 0.69
CA CYS A 31 -0.08 -17.36 0.58
C CYS A 31 1.32 -17.01 1.12
N ARG A 32 1.78 -17.70 2.17
CA ARG A 32 3.10 -17.45 2.76
C ARG A 32 4.22 -17.76 1.76
N GLY A 33 4.12 -18.87 1.01
CA GLY A 33 5.09 -19.22 -0.02
C GLY A 33 5.20 -18.14 -1.11
N MET A 34 4.06 -17.60 -1.54
CA MET A 34 3.97 -16.55 -2.55
C MET A 34 4.53 -15.22 -2.04
N CYS A 35 4.17 -14.84 -0.81
CA CYS A 35 4.67 -13.63 -0.17
C CYS A 35 6.19 -13.65 -0.01
N LEU A 36 6.78 -14.81 0.34
CA LEU A 36 8.23 -14.98 0.39
C LEU A 36 8.90 -14.75 -0.98
N ARG A 37 8.32 -15.28 -2.07
CA ARG A 37 8.82 -15.05 -3.44
C ARG A 37 8.71 -13.58 -3.84
N ALA A 38 7.63 -12.90 -3.45
CA ALA A 38 7.40 -11.49 -3.69
C ALA A 38 8.16 -10.56 -2.70
N ARG A 39 8.92 -11.11 -1.74
CA ARG A 39 9.64 -10.37 -0.69
C ARG A 39 8.73 -9.43 0.12
N VAL A 40 7.52 -9.88 0.42
CA VAL A 40 6.56 -9.19 1.29
C VAL A 40 6.23 -10.07 2.51
N MET A 41 5.95 -9.42 3.64
CA MET A 41 5.57 -10.11 4.86
C MET A 41 4.08 -10.46 4.82
N LEU A 42 3.75 -11.73 5.04
CA LEU A 42 2.35 -12.14 5.25
C LEU A 42 1.98 -11.96 6.71
N LEU A 43 0.93 -11.19 6.95
CA LEU A 43 0.18 -11.10 8.19
C LEU A 43 -1.12 -11.88 8.04
N VAL A 44 -1.60 -12.47 9.13
CA VAL A 44 -2.88 -13.18 9.15
C VAL A 44 -3.70 -12.58 10.28
N GLU A 45 -4.91 -12.14 9.97
CA GLU A 45 -5.90 -11.67 10.94
C GLU A 45 -7.11 -12.59 10.89
N SER A 46 -7.39 -13.26 12.00
CA SER A 46 -8.51 -14.19 12.12
C SER A 46 -9.73 -13.51 12.73
N ASP A 47 -9.56 -12.36 13.38
CA ASP A 47 -10.62 -11.62 14.04
C ASP A 47 -11.02 -10.38 13.22
N LEU A 48 -12.21 -10.42 12.63
CA LEU A 48 -12.77 -9.28 11.90
C LEU A 48 -12.94 -8.03 12.76
N ALA A 49 -13.14 -8.18 14.09
CA ALA A 49 -13.22 -7.02 14.98
C ALA A 49 -11.87 -6.31 15.14
N ALA A 50 -10.75 -7.04 15.03
CA ALA A 50 -9.40 -6.51 15.08
C ALA A 50 -8.89 -6.01 13.71
N LEU A 51 -9.49 -6.47 12.61
CA LEU A 51 -9.09 -6.20 11.23
C LEU A 51 -8.77 -4.73 10.97
N THR A 52 -9.71 -3.84 11.24
CA THR A 52 -9.54 -2.41 10.96
C THR A 52 -8.34 -1.82 11.69
N ASN A 53 -8.17 -2.17 12.98
CA ASN A 53 -7.04 -1.69 13.76
C ASN A 53 -5.71 -2.24 13.23
N THR A 54 -5.64 -3.55 12.98
CA THR A 54 -4.47 -4.22 12.40
C THR A 54 -4.10 -3.61 11.03
N ALA A 55 -5.08 -3.37 10.17
CA ALA A 55 -4.90 -2.79 8.84
C ALA A 55 -4.37 -1.35 8.90
N VAL A 56 -4.91 -0.52 9.80
CA VAL A 56 -4.47 0.88 9.99
C VAL A 56 -3.07 0.96 10.59
N GLU A 57 -2.75 0.11 11.57
CA GLU A 57 -1.42 0.08 12.20
C GLU A 57 -0.34 -0.40 11.22
N ARG A 58 -0.61 -1.50 10.52
CA ARG A 58 0.38 -2.18 9.68
C ARG A 58 0.47 -1.60 8.27
N LYS A 59 -0.59 -0.91 7.81
CA LYS A 59 -0.71 -0.37 6.45
C LYS A 59 -0.26 -1.37 5.40
N PRO A 60 -0.87 -2.58 5.33
CA PRO A 60 -0.51 -3.57 4.31
C PRO A 60 -0.74 -3.00 2.92
N LEU A 61 0.02 -3.48 1.93
CA LEU A 61 -0.13 -3.12 0.52
C LEU A 61 -1.37 -3.79 -0.09
N ALA A 62 -1.74 -4.97 0.41
CA ALA A 62 -2.91 -5.69 -0.05
C ALA A 62 -3.64 -6.37 1.12
N LEU A 63 -4.97 -6.42 1.00
CA LEU A 63 -5.87 -7.19 1.84
C LEU A 63 -6.36 -8.39 1.04
N LEU A 64 -6.13 -9.59 1.55
CA LEU A 64 -6.54 -10.85 0.94
C LEU A 64 -7.74 -11.38 1.71
N PHE A 65 -8.80 -11.71 0.99
CA PHE A 65 -10.03 -12.24 1.57
C PHE A 65 -10.43 -13.53 0.86
N PRO A 66 -10.73 -14.62 1.58
CA PRO A 66 -11.62 -15.66 1.09
C PRO A 66 -12.90 -15.03 0.54
N GLU A 67 -13.40 -15.54 -0.59
CA GLU A 67 -14.56 -14.96 -1.30
C GLU A 67 -15.80 -14.85 -0.41
N ASP A 68 -16.05 -15.85 0.44
CA ASP A 68 -17.14 -15.88 1.40
C ASP A 68 -17.03 -14.80 2.48
N ILE A 69 -15.82 -14.56 3.00
CA ILE A 69 -15.57 -13.46 3.94
C ILE A 69 -15.74 -12.13 3.22
N TYR A 70 -15.21 -11.97 2.01
CA TYR A 70 -15.36 -10.72 1.25
C TYR A 70 -16.83 -10.40 0.95
N ALA A 71 -17.61 -11.40 0.57
CA ALA A 71 -19.02 -11.25 0.25
C ALA A 71 -19.87 -10.84 1.47
N PHE A 72 -19.41 -11.11 2.69
CA PHE A 72 -20.09 -10.74 3.93
C PHE A 72 -20.27 -9.22 4.06
N ASP A 73 -19.21 -8.45 3.82
CA ASP A 73 -19.27 -6.97 3.83
C ASP A 73 -18.26 -6.30 2.88
N SER A 74 -18.40 -6.61 1.59
CA SER A 74 -17.51 -6.06 0.54
C SER A 74 -17.42 -4.53 0.55
N VAL A 75 -18.51 -3.83 0.92
CA VAL A 75 -18.55 -2.37 0.95
C VAL A 75 -17.66 -1.82 2.06
N GLU A 76 -17.72 -2.39 3.26
CA GLU A 76 -16.86 -1.99 4.37
C GLU A 76 -15.39 -2.31 4.07
N PHE A 77 -15.09 -3.49 3.51
CA PHE A 77 -13.72 -3.87 3.17
C PHE A 77 -13.12 -3.01 2.06
N ASP A 78 -13.91 -2.66 1.04
CA ASP A 78 -13.49 -1.70 0.00
C ASP A 78 -13.25 -0.30 0.57
N ALA A 79 -14.06 0.14 1.54
CA ALA A 79 -13.85 1.39 2.24
C ALA A 79 -12.53 1.37 3.04
N LEU A 80 -12.30 0.31 3.81
CA LEU A 80 -11.06 0.13 4.56
C LEU A 80 -9.84 0.14 3.64
N ALA A 81 -9.86 -0.65 2.57
CA ALA A 81 -8.75 -0.72 1.61
C ALA A 81 -8.44 0.66 1.00
N ARG A 82 -9.47 1.45 0.69
CA ARG A 82 -9.29 2.83 0.19
C ARG A 82 -8.63 3.73 1.24
N ASP A 83 -9.07 3.64 2.49
CA ASP A 83 -8.55 4.46 3.58
C ASP A 83 -7.08 4.18 3.88
N ILE A 84 -6.64 2.92 3.77
CA ILE A 84 -5.24 2.53 3.96
C ILE A 84 -4.42 2.44 2.65
N GLN A 85 -5.01 2.84 1.52
CA GLN A 85 -4.41 2.77 0.18
C GLN A 85 -3.85 1.37 -0.13
N ALA A 86 -4.64 0.34 0.14
CA ALA A 86 -4.33 -1.06 -0.15
C ALA A 86 -5.18 -1.55 -1.33
N ALA A 87 -4.68 -2.58 -2.01
CA ALA A 87 -5.46 -3.32 -2.98
C ALA A 87 -6.25 -4.46 -2.30
N VAL A 88 -7.46 -4.73 -2.78
CA VAL A 88 -8.26 -5.88 -2.35
C VAL A 88 -8.01 -7.04 -3.32
N VAL A 89 -7.77 -8.23 -2.77
CA VAL A 89 -7.64 -9.48 -3.53
C VAL A 89 -8.59 -10.51 -2.96
N THR A 90 -9.50 -11.02 -3.78
CA THR A 90 -10.40 -12.11 -3.41
C THR A 90 -9.83 -13.46 -3.83
N LEU A 91 -9.99 -14.44 -2.95
CA LEU A 91 -9.49 -15.80 -3.07
C LEU A 91 -10.69 -16.74 -3.19
N GLU A 92 -10.99 -17.11 -4.44
CA GLU A 92 -12.07 -18.05 -4.76
C GLU A 92 -11.69 -19.47 -4.32
N PRO A 93 -12.66 -20.30 -3.91
CA PRO A 93 -12.38 -21.69 -3.59
C PRO A 93 -11.81 -22.43 -4.81
N GLY A 94 -10.70 -23.15 -4.63
CA GLY A 94 -10.05 -23.90 -5.70
C GLY A 94 -9.21 -23.06 -6.67
N VAL A 95 -9.02 -21.76 -6.42
CA VAL A 95 -8.08 -20.94 -7.18
C VAL A 95 -6.66 -21.53 -7.10
N THR A 96 -5.93 -21.55 -8.22
CA THR A 96 -4.58 -22.13 -8.26
C THR A 96 -3.54 -21.15 -7.71
N ASP A 97 -2.38 -21.67 -7.31
CA ASP A 97 -1.29 -20.86 -6.77
C ASP A 97 -0.82 -19.80 -7.78
N GLU A 98 -0.74 -20.15 -9.06
CA GLU A 98 -0.30 -19.24 -10.13
C GLU A 98 -1.25 -18.05 -10.29
N VAL A 99 -2.56 -18.29 -10.13
CA VAL A 99 -3.57 -17.24 -10.21
C VAL A 99 -3.50 -16.32 -8.99
N ILE A 100 -3.33 -16.89 -7.78
CA ILE A 100 -3.15 -16.08 -6.57
C ILE A 100 -1.88 -15.23 -6.69
N GLU A 101 -0.78 -15.80 -7.17
CA GLU A 101 0.47 -15.07 -7.38
C GLU A 101 0.33 -13.92 -8.37
N ALA A 102 -0.34 -14.16 -9.51
CA ALA A 102 -0.57 -13.13 -10.51
C ALA A 102 -1.41 -11.98 -9.92
N ARG A 103 -2.51 -12.31 -9.21
CA ARG A 103 -3.37 -11.32 -8.54
C ARG A 103 -2.61 -10.55 -7.46
N LEU A 104 -1.77 -11.25 -6.68
CA LEU A 104 -0.94 -10.63 -5.64
C LEU A 104 0.07 -9.66 -6.25
N ALA A 105 0.76 -10.06 -7.32
CA ALA A 105 1.73 -9.20 -8.00
C ALA A 105 1.08 -7.93 -8.56
N GLU A 106 -0.10 -8.05 -9.18
CA GLU A 106 -0.87 -6.90 -9.68
C GLU A 106 -1.31 -5.99 -8.53
N ALA A 107 -1.82 -6.56 -7.43
CA ALA A 107 -2.25 -5.83 -6.25
C ALA A 107 -1.10 -5.03 -5.60
N LEU A 108 0.07 -5.66 -5.47
CA LEU A 108 1.27 -5.02 -4.94
C LEU A 108 1.71 -3.85 -5.83
N LEU A 109 1.75 -4.03 -7.15
CA LEU A 109 2.10 -2.97 -8.09
C LEU A 109 1.12 -1.80 -7.99
N ARG A 110 -0.19 -2.08 -7.95
CA ARG A 110 -1.23 -1.06 -7.83
C ARG A 110 -1.10 -0.27 -6.52
N ALA A 111 -0.87 -0.95 -5.41
CA ALA A 111 -0.68 -0.32 -4.11
C ALA A 111 0.59 0.54 -4.06
N GLU A 112 1.66 0.10 -4.72
CA GLU A 112 2.88 0.92 -4.87
C GLU A 112 2.61 2.21 -5.65
N VAL A 113 1.84 2.14 -6.74
CA VAL A 113 1.42 3.33 -7.51
C VAL A 113 0.59 4.30 -6.65
N LEU A 114 -0.36 3.78 -5.85
CA LEU A 114 -1.19 4.60 -4.97
C LEU A 114 -0.38 5.30 -3.86
N ARG A 115 0.71 4.66 -3.41
CA ARG A 115 1.58 5.16 -2.33
C ARG A 115 2.77 5.95 -2.82
N GLN A 116 2.99 6.05 -4.13
CA GLN A 116 4.05 6.93 -4.61
C GLN A 116 3.69 8.36 -4.17
N PRO A 117 4.57 9.05 -3.42
CA PRO A 117 4.37 10.46 -3.17
C PRO A 117 4.25 11.15 -4.53
N GLU A 118 3.29 12.07 -4.67
CA GLU A 118 3.21 12.90 -5.87
C GLU A 118 4.63 13.37 -6.20
N PRO A 119 5.10 13.19 -7.45
CA PRO A 119 6.45 13.63 -7.80
C PRO A 119 6.55 15.09 -7.37
N PRO A 120 7.61 15.49 -6.65
CA PRO A 120 7.72 16.85 -6.16
C PRO A 120 7.53 17.74 -7.38
N SER A 121 6.41 18.47 -7.39
CA SER A 121 6.09 19.41 -8.45
C SER A 121 7.26 20.36 -8.55
N SER A 122 8.16 20.07 -9.49
CA SER A 122 9.31 20.88 -9.79
C SER A 122 8.76 22.14 -10.45
N ARG A 123 8.31 23.08 -9.62
CA ARG A 123 8.21 24.49 -10.00
C ARG A 123 9.63 24.99 -10.18
N TYR A 124 10.26 24.62 -11.29
CA TYR A 124 11.31 25.45 -11.85
C TYR A 124 10.64 26.73 -12.34
N VAL A 125 10.66 27.77 -11.50
CA VAL A 125 10.48 29.13 -11.98
C VAL A 125 11.78 29.46 -12.72
N LEU A 126 11.76 29.36 -14.05
CA LEU A 126 12.75 30.03 -14.89
C LEU A 126 12.54 31.53 -14.69
N VAL A 127 13.31 32.14 -13.79
CA VAL A 127 13.45 33.59 -13.74
C VAL A 127 14.28 33.97 -14.97
N PRO A 128 13.74 34.72 -15.95
CA PRO A 128 14.58 35.19 -17.05
C PRO A 128 15.61 36.18 -16.49
N ASP A 129 16.88 35.78 -16.54
CA ASP A 129 18.02 36.67 -16.33
C ASP A 129 18.06 37.66 -17.50
N GLY A 130 17.57 38.88 -17.28
CA GLY A 130 17.53 39.84 -18.38
C GLY A 130 16.81 41.14 -18.09
N LEU A 131 17.38 41.98 -17.22
CA LEU A 131 17.30 43.44 -17.36
C LEU A 131 18.47 44.10 -16.63
N ARG A 132 19.65 44.02 -17.26
CA ARG A 132 20.76 44.95 -17.01
C ARG A 132 20.24 46.37 -17.23
N ARG A 133 20.09 47.15 -16.15
CA ARG A 133 19.84 48.60 -16.23
C ARG A 133 21.05 49.27 -16.92
N PRO A 134 20.85 50.16 -17.91
CA PRO A 134 21.95 50.95 -18.45
C PRO A 134 22.37 52.01 -17.43
N ARG A 135 23.67 52.05 -17.11
CA ARG A 135 24.33 53.19 -16.46
C ARG A 135 24.17 54.42 -17.38
N ARG A 136 23.45 55.44 -16.92
CA ARG A 136 23.62 56.80 -17.46
C ARG A 136 24.61 57.55 -16.56
N ARG A 137 25.56 58.20 -17.27
CA ARG A 137 26.64 59.05 -16.79
C ARG A 137 26.14 60.22 -15.95
#